data_AF-A0A0Q3IKD6-F1
#
_entry.id   AF-A0A0Q3IKD6-F1
#
_cell.length_a   1.000
_cell.length_b   1.000
_cell.length_c   1.000
_cell.angle_alpha   90.00
_cell.angle_beta   90.00
_cell.angle_gamma   90.00
#
_symmetry.space_group_name_H-M   'P 1'
#
loop_
_entity.id
_entity.type
_entity.pdbx_description
1 polymer ?
#
loop_
_entity_poly.entity_id
_entity_poly.type
_entity_poly.pdbx_seq_one_letter_code
_entity_poly.pdbx_strand_id
1 'polypeptide(L)'
;MAFALRPLPRRLLRSIHCSNPLSTSTSASPHDVHELLRIQRILNPATTTHSPQNQEHPRATTDLHDLLHRTAGLTAAEATSFLRGIPNTDRLGRLLRELRGLRLHGDEIKNALESDPDGLLSMDPGEPSRLVELLDGLRCRGAVKDRVLSHGVLWAAIAARQRVELLHAHGLNRRDALRVLSVEPRAILYDLEDVERKLEFLVNRMGFEIGWLVEYPEFLGVNLDRWIIPRHNVLEYLASVGGLGDPIEMKHYVRFSRQQFYNMFVKPYPECERIFGGLVRERKNEVRRWHPVGLWKLFKPTKHESTEEDVKNMKFVVESLH
;
A
#
# COMPACT_ATOMS: atom_id res chain seq x y z
N MET A 1 25.54 -3.78 43.14
CA MET A 1 24.13 -3.49 43.47
C MET A 1 23.25 -4.27 42.52
N ALA A 2 22.68 -5.37 43.00
CA ALA A 2 21.86 -6.27 42.20
C ALA A 2 20.45 -5.66 42.03
N PHE A 3 20.07 -5.32 40.80
CA PHE A 3 18.70 -4.91 40.51
C PHE A 3 17.82 -6.16 40.43
N ALA A 4 16.91 -6.30 41.39
CA ALA A 4 15.92 -7.34 41.43
C ALA A 4 14.92 -7.14 40.27
N LEU A 5 14.96 -8.03 39.27
CA LEU A 5 13.96 -8.13 38.23
C LEU A 5 12.64 -8.58 38.87
N ARG A 6 11.66 -7.68 38.91
CA ARG A 6 10.29 -8.04 39.32
C ARG A 6 9.69 -8.97 38.24
N PRO A 7 9.21 -10.17 38.60
CA PRO A 7 8.50 -11.01 37.66
C PRO A 7 7.13 -10.38 37.32
N LEU A 8 6.79 -10.43 36.03
CA LEU A 8 5.58 -9.82 35.47
C LEU A 8 4.31 -10.62 35.81
N PRO A 9 3.15 -9.96 35.91
CA PRO A 9 1.87 -10.63 36.13
C PRO A 9 1.47 -11.45 34.90
N ARG A 10 1.45 -12.78 35.08
CA ARG A 10 0.85 -13.74 34.15
C ARG A 10 -0.66 -13.54 34.10
N ARG A 11 -1.16 -12.72 33.17
CA ARG A 11 -2.55 -12.75 32.68
C ARG A 11 -2.74 -11.65 31.65
N LEU A 12 -2.89 -12.04 30.37
CA LEU A 12 -3.92 -11.59 29.42
C LEU A 12 -3.64 -12.09 27.98
N LEU A 13 -3.13 -13.30 27.81
CA LEU A 13 -3.23 -14.04 26.54
C LEU A 13 -3.89 -15.39 26.82
N ARG A 14 -5.22 -15.36 26.97
CA ARG A 14 -6.03 -16.58 26.96
C ARG A 14 -6.23 -16.97 25.49
N SER A 15 -5.53 -18.03 25.11
CA SER A 15 -5.92 -19.09 24.17
C SER A 15 -6.79 -18.69 22.98
N ILE A 16 -6.18 -18.52 21.82
CA ILE A 16 -6.79 -18.92 20.55
C ILE A 16 -5.84 -19.95 19.93
N HIS A 17 -6.41 -21.09 19.58
CA HIS A 17 -5.75 -22.38 19.43
C HIS A 17 -4.62 -22.43 18.40
N CYS A 18 -3.56 -23.15 18.77
CA CYS A 18 -2.53 -23.67 17.88
C CYS A 18 -3.09 -24.79 16.97
N SER A 19 -2.65 -24.84 15.72
CA SER A 19 -2.55 -26.06 14.92
C SER A 19 -1.44 -25.87 13.88
N ASN A 20 -0.33 -26.59 14.04
CA ASN A 20 0.70 -26.83 13.00
C ASN A 20 0.28 -28.06 12.16
N PRO A 21 1.11 -28.58 11.23
CA PRO A 21 1.41 -28.07 9.89
C PRO A 21 1.01 -29.11 8.79
N LEU A 22 1.06 -28.66 7.53
CA LEU A 22 1.07 -29.42 6.26
C LEU A 22 0.58 -30.88 6.23
N SER A 23 -0.51 -31.13 5.52
CA SER A 23 -0.71 -32.35 4.73
C SER A 23 -1.56 -32.05 3.50
N THR A 24 -0.99 -32.36 2.34
CA THR A 24 -1.59 -32.34 1.01
C THR A 24 -2.79 -33.27 0.92
N SER A 25 -3.96 -32.76 0.56
CA SER A 25 -4.93 -33.53 -0.23
C SER A 25 -5.95 -32.64 -0.93
N THR A 26 -5.91 -32.75 -2.24
CA THR A 26 -6.83 -32.32 -3.29
C THR A 26 -8.32 -32.49 -2.95
N SER A 27 -9.09 -31.40 -3.01
CA SER A 27 -10.48 -31.43 -3.49
C SER A 27 -10.88 -30.05 -4.03
N ALA A 28 -10.49 -29.76 -5.27
CA ALA A 28 -10.90 -28.56 -5.98
C ALA A 28 -12.34 -28.72 -6.48
N SER A 29 -13.16 -27.70 -6.23
CA SER A 29 -14.53 -27.62 -6.74
C SER A 29 -14.56 -27.55 -8.28
N PRO A 30 -15.67 -27.91 -8.94
CA PRO A 30 -15.74 -27.99 -10.41
C PRO A 30 -15.53 -26.64 -11.12
N HIS A 31 -15.57 -25.53 -10.39
CA HIS A 31 -15.38 -24.18 -10.94
C HIS A 31 -13.92 -23.73 -11.06
N ASP A 32 -12.97 -24.38 -10.36
CA ASP A 32 -11.56 -23.98 -10.39
C ASP A 32 -10.81 -24.50 -11.61
N VAL A 33 -11.17 -25.67 -12.14
CA VAL A 33 -10.45 -26.27 -13.28
C VAL A 33 -10.59 -25.40 -14.54
N HIS A 34 -11.74 -24.75 -14.73
CA HIS A 34 -11.96 -23.83 -15.84
C HIS A 34 -11.21 -22.50 -15.68
N GLU A 35 -11.10 -21.96 -14.47
CA GLU A 35 -10.27 -20.77 -14.20
C GLU A 35 -8.77 -21.09 -14.34
N LEU A 36 -8.33 -22.28 -13.90
CA LEU A 36 -6.96 -22.74 -14.10
C LEU A 36 -6.62 -22.91 -15.59
N LEU A 37 -7.52 -23.47 -16.40
CA LEU A 37 -7.34 -23.58 -17.85
C LEU A 37 -7.42 -22.22 -18.56
N ARG A 38 -8.21 -21.27 -18.05
CA ARG A 38 -8.26 -19.88 -18.52
C ARG A 38 -6.92 -19.18 -18.27
N ILE A 39 -6.35 -19.37 -17.09
CA ILE A 39 -5.05 -18.80 -16.70
C ILE A 39 -3.88 -19.51 -17.40
N GLN A 40 -4.00 -20.81 -17.69
CA GLN A 40 -2.98 -21.56 -18.44
C GLN A 40 -2.95 -21.20 -19.93
N ARG A 41 -4.10 -20.81 -20.50
CA ARG A 41 -4.19 -20.22 -21.85
C ARG A 41 -3.64 -18.80 -21.92
N ILE A 42 -3.58 -18.09 -20.79
CA ILE A 42 -3.02 -16.74 -20.66
C ILE A 42 -1.48 -16.73 -20.65
N LEU A 43 -0.83 -17.82 -20.24
CA LEU A 43 0.63 -17.88 -20.00
C LEU A 43 1.44 -18.60 -21.09
N ASN A 44 0.81 -19.32 -22.02
CA ASN A 44 1.51 -20.01 -23.12
C ASN A 44 1.30 -19.25 -24.45
N PRO A 45 2.30 -18.53 -24.98
CA PRO A 45 2.24 -18.05 -26.35
C PRO A 45 2.35 -19.26 -27.29
N ALA A 46 1.38 -19.44 -28.18
CA ALA A 46 1.55 -20.35 -29.30
C ALA A 46 2.77 -19.88 -30.11
N THR A 47 3.80 -20.71 -30.19
CA THR A 47 4.91 -20.55 -31.13
C THR A 47 4.38 -20.71 -32.54
N THR A 48 3.98 -19.61 -33.17
CA THR A 48 3.96 -19.52 -34.63
C THR A 48 5.37 -19.16 -35.10
N THR A 49 6.15 -20.19 -35.38
CA THR A 49 7.31 -20.13 -36.26
C THR A 49 6.82 -19.74 -37.66
N HIS A 50 6.89 -18.45 -37.97
CA HIS A 50 6.99 -17.98 -39.35
C HIS A 50 7.97 -16.82 -39.34
N SER A 51 9.16 -17.06 -39.89
CA SER A 51 10.11 -16.02 -40.24
C SER A 51 9.51 -15.16 -41.36
N PRO A 52 9.42 -13.82 -41.22
CA PRO A 52 9.36 -12.94 -42.37
C PRO A 52 10.78 -12.46 -42.67
N GLN A 53 11.17 -12.61 -43.92
CA GLN A 53 12.38 -11.99 -44.46
C GLN A 53 12.28 -10.47 -44.32
N ASN A 54 13.36 -9.86 -43.82
CA ASN A 54 13.54 -8.41 -43.75
C ASN A 54 13.40 -7.78 -45.14
N GLN A 55 12.30 -7.08 -45.36
CA GLN A 55 12.20 -6.00 -46.34
C GLN A 55 11.41 -4.85 -45.69
N GLU A 56 12.15 -3.84 -45.22
CA GLU A 56 11.60 -2.59 -44.67
C GLU A 56 10.65 -1.94 -45.69
N HIS A 57 9.35 -2.02 -45.41
CA HIS A 57 8.33 -1.33 -46.19
C HIS A 57 8.01 0.02 -45.55
N PRO A 58 8.11 1.14 -46.29
CA PRO A 58 7.80 2.49 -45.80
C PRO A 58 6.32 2.72 -45.44
N ARG A 59 5.45 1.71 -45.59
CA ARG A 59 4.01 1.77 -45.25
C ARG A 59 3.73 1.47 -43.77
N ALA A 60 4.52 0.60 -43.14
CA ALA A 60 4.30 0.23 -41.73
C ALA A 60 4.66 1.37 -40.77
N THR A 61 5.62 2.21 -41.15
CA THR A 61 6.04 3.37 -40.36
C THR A 61 5.01 4.50 -40.43
N THR A 62 4.42 4.77 -41.61
CA THR A 62 3.32 5.74 -41.76
C THR A 62 2.10 5.35 -40.94
N ASP A 63 1.76 4.06 -40.89
CA ASP A 63 0.64 3.56 -40.10
C ASP A 63 0.86 3.77 -38.59
N LEU A 64 2.11 3.69 -38.12
CA LEU A 64 2.46 3.88 -36.72
C LEU A 64 2.51 5.36 -36.32
N HIS A 65 2.98 6.24 -37.21
CA HIS A 65 2.88 7.69 -37.05
C HIS A 65 1.41 8.12 -36.91
N ASP A 66 0.55 7.63 -37.79
CA ASP A 66 -0.90 7.87 -37.74
C ASP A 66 -1.50 7.31 -36.45
N LEU A 67 -1.06 6.14 -35.99
CA LEU A 67 -1.53 5.55 -34.75
C LEU A 67 -1.15 6.41 -33.54
N LEU A 68 0.12 6.82 -33.42
CA LEU A 68 0.61 7.68 -32.34
C LEU A 68 -0.09 9.04 -32.31
N HIS A 69 -0.32 9.64 -33.49
CA HIS A 69 -1.09 10.88 -33.60
C HIS A 69 -2.54 10.67 -33.13
N ARG A 70 -3.17 9.54 -33.50
CA ARG A 70 -4.55 9.24 -33.10
C ARG A 70 -4.69 8.83 -31.64
N THR A 71 -3.67 8.23 -31.03
CA THR A 71 -3.73 7.74 -29.64
C THR A 71 -3.25 8.74 -28.62
N ALA A 72 -2.16 9.45 -28.90
CA ALA A 72 -1.49 10.32 -27.94
C ALA A 72 -1.42 11.78 -28.42
N GLY A 73 -1.92 12.10 -29.62
CA GLY A 73 -1.87 13.46 -30.16
C GLY A 73 -0.44 13.95 -30.45
N LEU A 74 0.51 13.03 -30.62
CA LEU A 74 1.92 13.35 -30.88
C LEU A 74 2.08 13.99 -32.28
N THR A 75 2.93 14.99 -32.36
CA THR A 75 3.33 15.58 -33.64
C THR A 75 4.18 14.59 -34.44
N ALA A 76 4.21 14.75 -35.77
CA ALA A 76 5.02 13.88 -36.63
C ALA A 76 6.50 13.89 -36.22
N ALA A 77 7.04 15.03 -35.79
CA ALA A 77 8.41 15.17 -35.32
C ALA A 77 8.67 14.39 -34.03
N GLU A 78 7.80 14.52 -33.01
CA GLU A 78 7.92 13.78 -31.75
C GLU A 78 7.80 12.26 -31.99
N ALA A 79 6.87 11.84 -32.83
CA ALA A 79 6.73 10.43 -33.20
C ALA A 79 7.98 9.89 -33.93
N THR A 80 8.62 10.67 -34.82
CA THR A 80 9.87 10.23 -35.48
C THR A 80 11.04 10.12 -34.51
N SER A 81 11.09 11.01 -33.50
CA SER A 81 12.07 10.95 -32.41
C SER A 81 11.89 9.69 -31.58
N PHE A 82 10.64 9.43 -31.15
CA PHE A 82 10.28 8.30 -30.31
C PHE A 82 10.56 6.95 -30.98
N LEU A 83 10.21 6.81 -32.27
CA LEU A 83 10.37 5.54 -32.99
C LEU A 83 11.82 5.19 -33.32
N ARG A 84 12.75 6.17 -33.33
CA ARG A 84 14.16 5.95 -33.67
C ARG A 84 14.89 5.00 -32.70
N GLY A 85 14.42 4.90 -31.45
CA GLY A 85 15.01 4.06 -30.41
C GLY A 85 14.33 2.71 -30.19
N ILE A 86 13.25 2.40 -30.91
CA ILE A 86 12.38 1.25 -30.58
C ILE A 86 12.62 0.10 -31.56
N PRO A 87 13.08 -1.07 -31.08
CA PRO A 87 13.45 -2.18 -31.98
C PRO A 87 12.26 -2.96 -32.54
N ASN A 88 11.05 -2.85 -31.95
CA ASN A 88 9.90 -3.66 -32.32
C ASN A 88 8.62 -2.82 -32.53
N THR A 89 8.40 -2.40 -33.77
CA THR A 89 7.27 -1.57 -34.21
C THR A 89 5.93 -2.33 -34.20
N ASP A 90 5.94 -3.64 -34.46
CA ASP A 90 4.72 -4.47 -34.50
C ASP A 90 4.11 -4.66 -33.12
N ARG A 91 4.96 -4.91 -32.11
CA ARG A 91 4.53 -5.02 -30.71
C ARG A 91 3.96 -3.68 -30.22
N LEU A 92 4.63 -2.58 -30.54
CA LEU A 92 4.17 -1.24 -30.23
C LEU A 92 2.81 -0.93 -30.88
N GLY A 93 2.64 -1.27 -32.15
CA GLY A 93 1.36 -1.09 -32.85
C GLY A 93 0.21 -1.86 -32.22
N ARG A 94 0.46 -3.07 -31.69
CA ARG A 94 -0.54 -3.84 -30.93
C ARG A 94 -0.91 -3.17 -29.61
N LEU A 95 0.09 -2.75 -28.83
CA LEU A 95 -0.10 -2.09 -27.54
C LEU A 95 -0.85 -0.76 -27.68
N LEU A 96 -0.48 0.09 -28.65
CA LEU A 96 -1.16 1.35 -28.90
C LEU A 96 -2.63 1.16 -29.34
N ARG A 97 -2.92 0.12 -30.13
CA ARG A 97 -4.31 -0.24 -30.48
C ARG A 97 -5.12 -0.67 -29.25
N GLU A 98 -4.50 -1.40 -28.33
CA GLU A 98 -5.12 -1.78 -27.06
C GLU A 98 -5.37 -0.57 -26.17
N LEU A 99 -4.38 0.29 -25.96
CA LEU A 99 -4.52 1.52 -25.17
C LEU A 99 -5.62 2.44 -25.69
N ARG A 100 -5.79 2.51 -27.02
CA ARG A 100 -6.90 3.25 -27.65
C ARG A 100 -8.27 2.64 -27.37
N GLY A 101 -8.33 1.31 -27.19
CA GLY A 101 -9.56 0.59 -26.86
C GLY A 101 -9.95 0.73 -25.39
N LEU A 102 -9.01 1.13 -24.51
CA LEU A 102 -9.27 1.45 -23.13
C LEU A 102 -9.91 2.84 -23.02
N ARG A 103 -10.71 3.07 -21.97
CA ARG A 103 -11.37 4.37 -21.70
C ARG A 103 -10.37 5.41 -21.15
N LEU A 104 -9.24 5.59 -21.84
CA LEU A 104 -8.17 6.51 -21.46
C LEU A 104 -8.28 7.80 -22.28
N HIS A 105 -7.94 8.93 -21.67
CA HIS A 105 -7.77 10.18 -22.41
C HIS A 105 -6.44 10.16 -23.17
N GLY A 106 -6.42 10.74 -24.38
CA GLY A 106 -5.19 10.83 -25.18
C GLY A 106 -4.05 11.56 -24.47
N ASP A 107 -4.40 12.54 -23.62
CA ASP A 107 -3.46 13.29 -22.79
C ASP A 107 -2.76 12.42 -21.73
N GLU A 108 -3.45 11.41 -21.18
CA GLU A 108 -2.83 10.47 -20.22
C GLU A 108 -1.76 9.62 -20.91
N ILE A 109 -2.02 9.19 -22.16
CA ILE A 109 -1.09 8.42 -22.97
C ILE A 109 0.12 9.29 -23.32
N LYS A 110 -0.10 10.55 -23.70
CA LYS A 110 0.97 11.51 -23.98
C LYS A 110 1.85 11.75 -22.75
N ASN A 111 1.25 12.06 -21.60
CA ASN A 111 1.97 12.30 -20.36
C ASN A 111 2.76 11.06 -19.90
N ALA A 112 2.20 9.86 -20.07
CA ALA A 112 2.89 8.61 -19.76
C ALA A 112 4.09 8.37 -20.69
N LEU A 113 3.94 8.64 -21.99
CA LEU A 113 5.04 8.52 -22.96
C LEU A 113 6.17 9.52 -22.69
N GLU A 114 5.84 10.73 -22.21
CA GLU A 114 6.83 11.74 -21.83
C GLU A 114 7.53 11.43 -20.51
N SER A 115 6.81 10.87 -19.53
CA SER A 115 7.32 10.65 -18.17
C SER A 115 8.08 9.33 -18.02
N ASP A 116 7.52 8.23 -18.52
CA ASP A 116 8.07 6.87 -18.40
C ASP A 116 7.82 6.05 -19.67
N PRO A 117 8.55 6.35 -20.76
CA PRO A 117 8.42 5.62 -22.01
C PRO A 117 8.80 4.15 -21.85
N ASP A 118 9.84 3.84 -21.07
CA ASP A 118 10.35 2.48 -20.91
C ASP A 118 9.39 1.60 -20.11
N GLY A 119 8.75 2.14 -19.07
CA GLY A 119 7.74 1.42 -18.30
C GLY A 119 6.51 1.04 -19.13
N LEU A 120 6.05 1.95 -19.99
CA LEU A 120 4.93 1.69 -20.91
C LEU A 120 5.32 0.70 -22.01
N LEU A 121 6.48 0.91 -22.64
CA LEU A 121 6.97 0.06 -23.72
C LEU A 121 7.36 -1.33 -23.24
N SER A 122 7.74 -1.49 -21.98
CA SER A 122 8.03 -2.79 -21.39
C SER A 122 6.78 -3.67 -21.29
N MET A 123 5.54 -3.11 -21.32
CA MET A 123 4.30 -3.87 -21.15
C MET A 123 4.00 -4.80 -22.32
N ASP A 124 3.56 -6.01 -22.01
CA ASP A 124 3.06 -6.92 -23.02
C ASP A 124 1.62 -6.57 -23.43
N PRO A 125 1.26 -6.78 -24.70
CA PRO A 125 -0.12 -6.58 -25.14
C PRO A 125 -1.06 -7.51 -24.34
N GLY A 126 -2.08 -6.93 -23.73
CA GLY A 126 -3.04 -7.56 -22.82
C GLY A 126 -2.79 -7.24 -21.33
N GLU A 127 -1.56 -6.87 -20.95
CA GLU A 127 -1.26 -6.43 -19.59
C GLU A 127 -1.96 -5.14 -19.18
N PRO A 128 -1.99 -4.06 -20.01
CA PRO A 128 -2.61 -2.82 -19.57
C PRO A 128 -4.12 -2.99 -19.33
N SER A 129 -4.81 -3.78 -20.15
CA SER A 129 -6.23 -4.11 -19.90
C SER A 129 -6.45 -4.78 -18.55
N ARG A 130 -5.61 -5.76 -18.18
CA ARG A 130 -5.70 -6.47 -16.90
C ARG A 130 -5.42 -5.57 -15.70
N LEU A 131 -4.45 -4.65 -15.84
CA LEU A 131 -4.11 -3.71 -14.78
C LEU A 131 -5.22 -2.67 -14.59
N VAL A 132 -5.84 -2.19 -15.67
CA VAL A 132 -7.01 -1.31 -15.58
C VAL A 132 -8.19 -2.02 -14.90
N GLU A 133 -8.48 -3.27 -15.28
CA GLU A 133 -9.51 -4.09 -14.62
C GLU A 133 -9.22 -4.28 -13.12
N LEU A 134 -7.95 -4.48 -12.75
CA LEU A 134 -7.52 -4.55 -11.36
C LEU A 134 -7.80 -3.25 -10.62
N LEU A 135 -7.45 -2.10 -11.22
CA LEU A 135 -7.66 -0.76 -10.64
C LEU A 135 -9.15 -0.45 -10.45
N ASP A 136 -9.99 -0.86 -11.40
CA ASP A 136 -11.43 -0.75 -11.30
C ASP A 136 -12.00 -1.63 -10.18
N GLY A 137 -11.45 -2.84 -10.03
CA GLY A 137 -11.81 -3.81 -9.00
C GLY A 137 -11.27 -3.55 -7.59
N LEU A 138 -10.52 -2.47 -7.35
CA LEU A 138 -9.96 -2.15 -6.03
C LEU A 138 -11.05 -1.88 -4.99
N ARG A 139 -11.10 -2.72 -3.95
CA ARG A 139 -11.99 -2.55 -2.78
C ARG A 139 -11.33 -1.71 -1.70
N CYS A 140 -11.01 -0.45 -2.02
CA CYS A 140 -10.33 0.45 -1.08
C CYS A 140 -11.19 1.67 -0.70
N ARG A 141 -10.72 2.45 0.27
CA ARG A 141 -11.38 3.72 0.64
C ARG A 141 -11.33 4.67 -0.56
N GLY A 142 -12.44 5.38 -0.84
CA GLY A 142 -12.52 6.34 -1.96
C GLY A 142 -11.33 7.29 -2.02
N ALA A 143 -10.96 7.91 -0.89
CA ALA A 143 -9.81 8.81 -0.81
C ALA A 143 -8.45 8.17 -1.19
N VAL A 144 -8.29 6.85 -1.04
CA VAL A 144 -7.08 6.15 -1.50
C VAL A 144 -7.18 5.92 -3.00
N LYS A 145 -8.35 5.51 -3.50
CA LYS A 145 -8.59 5.34 -4.94
C LYS A 145 -8.34 6.64 -5.70
N ASP A 146 -8.88 7.75 -5.21
CA ASP A 146 -8.73 9.08 -5.81
C ASP A 146 -7.26 9.52 -5.87
N ARG A 147 -6.48 9.20 -4.82
CA ARG A 147 -5.05 9.51 -4.78
C ARG A 147 -4.23 8.62 -5.72
N VAL A 148 -4.61 7.37 -5.91
CA VAL A 148 -3.92 6.47 -6.85
C VAL A 148 -4.19 6.92 -8.28
N LEU A 149 -5.43 7.32 -8.57
CA LEU A 149 -5.86 7.75 -9.89
C LEU A 149 -5.58 9.24 -10.18
N SER A 150 -4.93 9.98 -9.27
CA SER A 150 -4.73 11.43 -9.44
C SER A 150 -3.85 11.79 -10.64
N HIS A 151 -2.95 10.89 -11.04
CA HIS A 151 -2.05 11.06 -12.19
C HIS A 151 -2.58 10.38 -13.46
N GLY A 152 -3.81 9.85 -13.45
CA GLY A 152 -4.39 9.09 -14.54
C GLY A 152 -4.37 7.58 -14.31
N VAL A 153 -5.22 6.86 -15.04
CA VAL A 153 -5.41 5.42 -14.88
C VAL A 153 -4.19 4.68 -15.44
N LEU A 154 -3.63 5.16 -16.55
CA LEU A 154 -2.48 4.54 -17.19
C LEU A 154 -1.22 4.65 -16.31
N TRP A 155 -1.00 5.82 -15.71
CA TRP A 155 0.11 6.00 -14.77
C TRP A 155 0.00 5.03 -13.59
N ALA A 156 -1.20 4.92 -12.99
CA ALA A 156 -1.45 4.00 -11.90
C ALA A 156 -1.20 2.54 -12.30
N ALA A 157 -1.54 2.17 -13.54
CA ALA A 157 -1.29 0.83 -14.08
C ALA A 157 0.22 0.55 -14.22
N ILE A 158 0.98 1.49 -14.79
CA ILE A 158 2.45 1.37 -14.90
C ILE A 158 3.08 1.27 -13.51
N ALA A 159 2.68 2.15 -12.59
CA ALA A 159 3.17 2.13 -11.21
C ALA A 159 2.85 0.79 -10.52
N ALA A 160 1.61 0.28 -10.65
CA ALA A 160 1.22 -1.02 -10.11
C ALA A 160 2.07 -2.16 -10.67
N ARG A 161 2.32 -2.16 -11.99
CA ARG A 161 3.18 -3.15 -12.66
C ARG A 161 4.59 -3.15 -12.08
N GLN A 162 5.19 -1.98 -11.91
CA GLN A 162 6.53 -1.86 -11.32
C GLN A 162 6.57 -2.49 -9.91
N ARG A 163 5.51 -2.32 -9.09
CA ARG A 163 5.44 -2.94 -7.76
C ARG A 163 5.25 -4.46 -7.85
N VAL A 164 4.50 -4.95 -8.83
CA VAL A 164 4.37 -6.40 -9.07
C VAL A 164 5.72 -7.01 -9.45
N GLU A 165 6.44 -6.41 -10.39
CA GLU A 165 7.75 -6.93 -10.81
C GLU A 165 8.78 -6.84 -9.69
N LEU A 166 8.74 -5.79 -8.87
CA LEU A 166 9.60 -5.67 -7.69
C LEU A 166 9.30 -6.77 -6.66
N LEU A 167 8.02 -6.99 -6.31
CA LEU A 167 7.63 -8.09 -5.42
C LEU A 167 8.00 -9.46 -6.01
N HIS A 168 7.91 -9.59 -7.34
CA HIS A 168 8.30 -10.80 -8.04
C HIS A 168 9.81 -11.06 -7.95
N ALA A 169 10.63 -10.02 -8.12
CA ALA A 169 12.08 -10.08 -8.00
C ALA A 169 12.52 -10.54 -6.59
N HIS A 170 11.79 -10.16 -5.55
CA HIS A 170 12.07 -10.63 -4.19
C HIS A 170 11.60 -12.08 -3.93
N GLY A 171 10.78 -12.68 -4.80
CA GLY A 171 10.39 -14.09 -4.73
C GLY A 171 8.89 -14.36 -4.58
N LEU A 172 8.04 -13.34 -4.72
CA LEU A 172 6.58 -13.52 -4.74
C LEU A 172 6.09 -13.95 -6.13
N ASN A 173 5.02 -14.73 -6.23
CA ASN A 173 4.41 -14.99 -7.54
C ASN A 173 3.70 -13.73 -8.04
N ARG A 174 3.71 -13.46 -9.35
CA ARG A 174 2.97 -12.33 -9.96
C ARG A 174 1.48 -12.31 -9.56
N ARG A 175 0.85 -13.49 -9.49
CA ARG A 175 -0.55 -13.64 -9.06
C ARG A 175 -0.75 -13.18 -7.62
N ASP A 176 0.18 -13.51 -6.75
CA ASP A 176 0.11 -13.22 -5.33
C ASP A 176 0.43 -11.73 -5.09
N ALA A 177 1.39 -11.18 -5.84
CA ALA A 177 1.70 -9.75 -5.86
C ALA A 177 0.50 -8.89 -6.27
N LEU A 178 -0.24 -9.30 -7.31
CA LEU A 178 -1.48 -8.63 -7.71
C LEU A 178 -2.55 -8.69 -6.61
N ARG A 179 -2.66 -9.82 -5.89
CA ARG A 179 -3.58 -9.92 -4.73
C ARG A 179 -3.16 -9.01 -3.58
N VAL A 180 -1.86 -8.90 -3.30
CA VAL A 180 -1.36 -7.99 -2.26
C VAL A 180 -1.69 -6.54 -2.60
N LEU A 181 -1.44 -6.12 -3.84
CA LEU A 181 -1.74 -4.75 -4.29
C LEU A 181 -3.25 -4.45 -4.33
N SER A 182 -4.09 -5.43 -4.64
CA SER A 182 -5.54 -5.22 -4.66
C SER A 182 -6.12 -5.01 -3.26
N VAL A 183 -5.53 -5.64 -2.25
CA VAL A 183 -5.91 -5.46 -0.83
C VAL A 183 -5.30 -4.16 -0.28
N GLU A 184 -4.04 -3.86 -0.60
CA GLU A 184 -3.33 -2.69 -0.09
C GLU A 184 -2.81 -1.79 -1.22
N PRO A 185 -3.70 -0.99 -1.85
CA PRO A 185 -3.31 -0.12 -2.97
C PRO A 185 -2.46 1.09 -2.53
N ARG A 186 -2.33 1.36 -1.22
CA ARG A 186 -1.42 2.41 -0.73
C ARG A 186 0.04 2.13 -1.12
N ALA A 187 0.41 0.88 -1.37
CA ALA A 187 1.72 0.51 -1.88
C ALA A 187 2.08 1.22 -3.21
N ILE A 188 1.09 1.53 -4.04
CA ILE A 188 1.27 2.23 -5.33
C ILE A 188 1.65 3.70 -5.11
N LEU A 189 1.24 4.29 -3.98
CA LEU A 189 1.48 5.70 -3.65
C LEU A 189 2.88 5.96 -3.10
N TYR A 190 3.62 4.92 -2.73
CA TYR A 190 4.99 5.04 -2.24
C TYR A 190 5.98 4.98 -3.39
N ASP A 191 7.11 5.67 -3.24
CA ASP A 191 8.21 5.60 -4.18
C ASP A 191 8.78 4.19 -4.25
N LEU A 192 9.29 3.80 -5.43
CA LEU A 192 9.76 2.45 -5.68
C LEU A 192 10.91 2.07 -4.73
N GLU A 193 11.87 2.99 -4.56
CA GLU A 193 13.02 2.85 -3.66
C GLU A 193 12.61 2.65 -2.19
N ASP A 194 11.55 3.34 -1.76
CA ASP A 194 11.02 3.22 -0.39
C ASP A 194 10.34 1.87 -0.16
N VAL A 195 9.71 1.30 -1.20
CA VAL A 195 9.13 -0.04 -1.15
C VAL A 195 10.24 -1.09 -1.14
N GLU A 196 11.29 -0.93 -1.94
CA GLU A 196 12.45 -1.83 -1.96
C GLU A 196 13.14 -1.85 -0.59
N ARG A 197 13.51 -0.68 -0.06
CA ARG A 197 14.11 -0.54 1.28
C ARG A 197 13.25 -1.17 2.36
N LYS A 198 11.92 -1.07 2.22
CA LYS A 198 10.98 -1.69 3.16
C LYS A 198 11.02 -3.21 3.07
N LEU A 199 11.05 -3.79 1.87
CA LEU A 199 11.13 -5.23 1.69
C LEU A 199 12.46 -5.78 2.20
N GLU A 200 13.58 -5.11 1.90
CA GLU A 200 14.89 -5.48 2.44
C GLU A 200 14.89 -5.47 3.97
N PHE A 201 14.30 -4.44 4.60
CA PHE A 201 14.19 -4.40 6.05
C PHE A 201 13.33 -5.55 6.60
N LEU A 202 12.18 -5.82 5.99
CA LEU A 202 11.31 -6.91 6.42
C LEU A 202 12.03 -8.26 6.32
N VAL A 203 12.63 -8.56 5.18
CA VAL A 203 13.28 -9.86 4.93
C VAL A 203 14.56 -10.00 5.75
N ASN A 204 15.49 -9.05 5.63
CA ASN A 204 16.83 -9.19 6.19
C ASN A 204 16.87 -8.91 7.70
N ARG A 205 16.12 -7.90 8.16
CA ARG A 205 16.18 -7.45 9.57
C ARG A 205 15.12 -8.13 10.43
N MET A 206 13.89 -8.27 9.93
CA MET A 206 12.81 -8.89 10.70
C MET A 206 12.69 -10.40 10.50
N GLY A 207 13.43 -10.99 9.56
CA GLY A 207 13.29 -12.41 9.21
C GLY A 207 11.92 -12.74 8.61
N PHE A 208 11.31 -11.76 7.94
CA PHE A 208 9.96 -11.89 7.36
C PHE A 208 10.03 -12.67 6.06
N GLU A 209 9.27 -13.76 5.97
CA GLU A 209 9.09 -14.47 4.70
C GLU A 209 8.16 -13.67 3.79
N ILE A 210 8.57 -13.47 2.54
CA ILE A 210 7.80 -12.66 1.58
C ILE A 210 6.41 -13.24 1.33
N GLY A 211 6.23 -14.57 1.45
CA GLY A 211 4.93 -15.22 1.38
C GLY A 211 3.92 -14.69 2.40
N TRP A 212 4.37 -14.26 3.58
CA TRP A 212 3.50 -13.68 4.62
C TRP A 212 2.94 -12.32 4.22
N LEU A 213 3.47 -11.67 3.18
CA LEU A 213 2.91 -10.42 2.66
C LEU A 213 1.51 -10.62 2.08
N VAL A 214 1.20 -11.84 1.63
CA VAL A 214 -0.15 -12.22 1.17
C VAL A 214 -1.14 -12.25 2.33
N GLU A 215 -0.70 -12.68 3.51
CA GLU A 215 -1.52 -12.70 4.73
C GLU A 215 -1.62 -11.32 5.39
N TYR A 216 -0.53 -10.55 5.33
CA TYR A 216 -0.39 -9.25 5.98
C TYR A 216 0.04 -8.15 5.00
N PRO A 217 -0.81 -7.77 4.03
CA PRO A 217 -0.45 -6.75 3.04
C PRO A 217 -0.32 -5.36 3.68
N GLU A 218 -0.83 -5.13 4.90
CA GLU A 218 -0.83 -3.83 5.56
C GLU A 218 0.58 -3.29 5.84
N PHE A 219 1.60 -4.16 5.86
CA PHE A 219 3.00 -3.75 5.96
C PHE A 219 3.41 -2.81 4.82
N LEU A 220 2.90 -3.02 3.61
CA LEU A 220 3.21 -2.13 2.48
C LEU A 220 2.56 -0.75 2.62
N GLY A 221 1.41 -0.68 3.28
CA GLY A 221 0.63 0.55 3.45
C GLY A 221 1.12 1.49 4.56
N VAL A 222 2.12 1.08 5.36
CA VAL A 222 2.70 1.91 6.44
C VAL A 222 4.11 2.39 6.13
N ASN A 223 4.49 3.54 6.69
CA ASN A 223 5.83 4.10 6.54
C ASN A 223 6.86 3.28 7.32
N LEU A 224 7.97 2.92 6.69
CA LEU A 224 9.04 2.14 7.31
C LEU A 224 9.64 2.86 8.53
N ASP A 225 10.21 4.06 8.33
CA ASP A 225 10.99 4.77 9.36
C ASP A 225 10.14 5.26 10.52
N ARG A 226 8.90 5.65 10.23
CA ARG A 226 7.99 6.23 11.23
C ARG A 226 7.25 5.18 12.04
N TRP A 227 7.02 3.99 11.48
CA TRP A 227 6.18 2.97 12.11
C TRP A 227 6.91 1.66 12.39
N ILE A 228 7.49 1.02 11.38
CA ILE A 228 8.02 -0.33 11.51
C ILE A 228 9.33 -0.32 12.31
N ILE A 229 10.30 0.53 11.93
CA ILE A 229 11.63 0.55 12.57
C ILE A 229 11.54 0.84 14.09
N PRO A 230 10.85 1.89 14.56
CA PRO A 230 10.83 2.21 15.99
C PRO A 230 10.13 1.12 16.82
N ARG A 231 9.13 0.44 16.24
CA ARG A 231 8.44 -0.67 16.90
C ARG A 231 9.33 -1.90 16.97
N HIS A 232 9.99 -2.23 15.86
CA HIS A 232 10.92 -3.36 15.80
C HIS A 232 12.05 -3.20 16.82
N ASN A 233 12.69 -2.02 16.90
CA ASN A 233 13.78 -1.79 17.83
C ASN A 233 13.36 -1.93 19.30
N VAL A 234 12.15 -1.47 19.66
CA VAL A 234 11.61 -1.66 21.02
C VAL A 234 11.40 -3.13 21.31
N LEU A 235 10.81 -3.88 20.38
CA LEU A 235 10.51 -5.29 20.57
C LEU A 235 11.79 -6.15 20.60
N GLU A 236 12.77 -5.83 19.77
CA GLU A 236 14.09 -6.47 19.78
C GLU A 236 14.80 -6.24 21.12
N TYR A 237 14.75 -5.02 21.64
CA TYR A 237 15.29 -4.70 22.96
C TYR A 237 14.57 -5.48 24.07
N LEU A 238 13.24 -5.47 24.09
CA LEU A 238 12.46 -6.22 25.09
C LEU A 238 12.70 -7.73 25.00
N ALA A 239 12.92 -8.26 23.79
CA ALA A 239 13.30 -9.65 23.60
C ALA A 239 14.68 -9.96 24.23
N SER A 240 15.68 -9.09 24.04
CA SER A 240 17.01 -9.25 24.63
C SER A 240 17.02 -9.21 26.16
N VAL A 241 16.11 -8.44 26.77
CA VAL A 241 15.97 -8.32 28.22
C VAL A 241 15.11 -9.46 28.80
N GLY A 242 14.46 -10.26 27.95
CA GLY A 242 13.50 -11.28 28.38
C GLY A 242 12.19 -10.68 28.94
N GLY A 243 11.87 -9.44 28.55
CA GLY A 243 10.65 -8.75 28.96
C GLY A 243 9.39 -9.19 28.22
N LEU A 244 9.55 -9.91 27.10
CA LEU A 244 8.44 -10.49 26.35
C LEU A 244 8.09 -11.86 26.92
N GLY A 245 6.89 -11.97 27.52
CA GLY A 245 6.38 -13.24 28.04
C GLY A 245 6.01 -14.22 26.93
N ASP A 246 5.36 -13.72 25.87
CA ASP A 246 4.93 -14.49 24.70
C ASP A 246 5.51 -13.87 23.42
N PRO A 247 5.79 -14.68 22.38
CA PRO A 247 6.24 -14.16 21.09
C PRO A 247 5.15 -13.28 20.46
N ILE A 248 5.55 -12.10 20.00
CA ILE A 248 4.62 -11.15 19.40
C ILE A 248 4.32 -11.60 17.97
N GLU A 249 3.05 -11.88 17.69
CA GLU A 249 2.63 -12.19 16.32
C GLU A 249 2.89 -11.00 15.37
N MET A 250 3.28 -11.31 14.14
CA MET A 250 3.66 -10.33 13.12
C MET A 250 2.56 -9.31 12.85
N LYS A 251 1.28 -9.73 12.89
CA LYS A 251 0.11 -8.85 12.74
C LYS A 251 0.10 -7.64 13.68
N HIS A 252 0.67 -7.79 14.88
CA HIS A 252 0.65 -6.77 15.92
C HIS A 252 1.58 -5.58 15.61
N TYR A 253 2.59 -5.77 14.77
CA TYR A 253 3.50 -4.70 14.35
C TYR A 253 2.77 -3.59 13.60
N VAL A 254 1.76 -3.93 12.79
CA VAL A 254 1.00 -2.95 12.00
C VAL A 254 -0.35 -2.63 12.62
N ARG A 255 -1.07 -3.63 13.15
CA ARG A 255 -2.45 -3.45 13.64
C ARG A 255 -2.53 -2.61 14.91
N PHE A 256 -1.52 -2.62 15.77
CA PHE A 256 -1.57 -1.77 16.96
C PHE A 256 -1.53 -0.29 16.58
N SER A 257 -2.46 0.48 17.14
CA SER A 257 -2.36 1.94 17.10
C SER A 257 -1.09 2.37 17.84
N ARG A 258 -0.56 3.54 17.48
CA ARG A 258 0.64 4.09 18.14
C ARG A 258 0.48 4.20 19.66
N GLN A 259 -0.72 4.57 20.12
CA GLN A 259 -1.02 4.72 21.54
C GLN A 259 -1.11 3.36 22.25
N GLN A 260 -1.76 2.37 21.65
CA GLN A 260 -1.82 1.01 22.21
C GLN A 260 -0.42 0.41 22.32
N PHE A 261 0.39 0.52 21.26
CA PHE A 261 1.77 0.05 21.27
C PHE A 261 2.57 0.73 22.40
N TYR A 262 2.45 2.05 22.52
CA TYR A 262 3.13 2.81 23.57
C TYR A 262 2.70 2.35 24.98
N ASN A 263 1.39 2.23 25.24
CA ASN A 263 0.90 1.84 26.56
C ASN A 263 1.31 0.41 26.95
N MET A 264 1.41 -0.49 25.98
CA MET A 264 1.74 -1.91 26.23
C MET A 264 3.25 -2.15 26.36
N PHE A 265 4.06 -1.59 25.45
CA PHE A 265 5.49 -1.94 25.35
C PHE A 265 6.44 -0.83 25.78
N VAL A 266 5.99 0.42 25.82
CA VAL A 266 6.87 1.57 26.08
C VAL A 266 6.65 2.13 27.48
N LYS A 267 5.40 2.40 27.86
CA LYS A 267 5.04 2.98 29.17
C LYS A 267 5.52 2.13 30.37
N PRO A 268 5.48 0.79 30.34
CA PRO A 268 5.98 -0.01 31.46
C PRO A 268 7.51 -0.02 31.56
N TYR A 269 8.23 0.37 30.50
CA TYR A 269 9.69 0.26 30.39
C TYR A 269 10.31 1.60 29.98
N PRO A 270 10.81 2.42 30.94
CA PRO A 270 11.30 3.77 30.64
C PRO A 270 12.49 3.80 29.66
N GLU A 271 13.27 2.72 29.58
CA GLU A 271 14.37 2.58 28.61
C GLU A 271 13.86 2.54 27.16
N CYS A 272 12.69 1.94 26.94
CA CYS A 272 12.03 1.88 25.64
C CYS A 272 11.55 3.25 25.17
N GLU A 273 11.34 4.22 26.07
CA GLU A 273 10.97 5.59 25.68
C GLU A 273 12.07 6.27 24.87
N ARG A 274 13.34 5.97 25.16
CA ARG A 274 14.48 6.50 24.40
C ARG A 274 14.53 5.91 23.00
N ILE A 275 14.24 4.62 22.88
CA ILE A 275 14.27 3.86 21.62
C ILE A 275 13.09 4.25 20.72
N PHE A 276 11.88 4.28 21.29
CA PHE A 276 10.65 4.64 20.57
C PHE A 276 10.55 6.15 20.29
N GLY A 277 11.14 6.96 21.16
CA GLY A 277 10.98 8.40 21.23
C GLY A 277 11.93 9.23 20.36
N GLY A 278 12.81 8.60 19.56
CA GLY A 278 13.72 9.30 18.65
C GLY A 278 13.03 10.36 17.78
N LEU A 279 11.78 10.10 17.35
CA LEU A 279 10.92 11.04 16.60
C LEU A 279 9.89 11.80 17.47
N VAL A 280 9.70 11.43 18.74
CA VAL A 280 8.76 12.10 19.65
C VAL A 280 9.30 13.45 20.13
N ARG A 281 10.63 13.66 20.12
CA ARG A 281 11.22 14.97 20.43
C ARG A 281 10.91 16.02 19.37
N GLU A 282 10.94 15.67 18.09
CA GLU A 282 10.62 16.62 17.00
C GLU A 282 9.13 17.01 17.04
N ARG A 283 8.22 16.04 17.17
CA ARG A 283 6.78 16.34 17.19
C ARG A 283 6.26 16.91 18.52
N LYS A 284 6.92 16.68 19.67
CA LYS A 284 6.53 17.36 20.93
C LYS A 284 6.76 18.87 20.85
N ASN A 285 7.66 19.34 19.99
CA ASN A 285 7.84 20.77 19.73
C ASN A 285 6.68 21.34 18.89
N GLU A 286 6.08 20.55 17.99
CA GLU A 286 4.99 20.98 17.11
C GLU A 286 3.58 20.77 17.70
N VAL A 287 3.35 19.69 18.43
CA VAL A 287 2.01 19.30 18.94
C VAL A 287 1.63 19.96 20.27
N ARG A 288 2.55 20.74 20.87
CA ARG A 288 2.18 21.76 21.85
C ARG A 288 1.72 23.00 21.07
N ARG A 289 0.45 23.15 20.72
CA ARG A 289 -0.51 23.97 21.49
C ARG A 289 -1.81 24.09 20.68
N TRP A 290 -2.59 23.03 20.52
CA TRP A 290 -3.87 23.19 19.79
C TRP A 290 -4.97 23.87 20.61
N HIS A 291 -4.74 24.02 21.92
CA HIS A 291 -5.46 24.97 22.75
C HIS A 291 -4.45 25.95 23.36
N PRO A 292 -4.55 27.26 23.09
CA PRO A 292 -3.83 28.25 23.86
C PRO A 292 -4.16 28.03 25.34
N VAL A 293 -3.12 27.78 26.13
CA VAL A 293 -3.23 27.56 27.56
C VAL A 293 -3.90 28.81 28.16
N GLY A 294 -5.08 28.64 28.76
CA GLY A 294 -5.82 29.76 29.36
C GLY A 294 -7.04 30.28 28.59
N LEU A 295 -7.41 29.74 27.43
CA LEU A 295 -8.68 30.10 26.76
C LEU A 295 -9.92 29.84 27.64
N TRP A 296 -9.86 28.81 28.48
CA TRP A 296 -10.85 28.44 29.48
C TRP A 296 -11.01 29.52 30.56
N LYS A 297 -10.03 30.41 30.72
CA LYS A 297 -10.11 31.59 31.60
C LYS A 297 -10.80 32.78 30.93
N LEU A 298 -10.88 32.78 29.60
CA LEU A 298 -11.57 33.81 28.80
C LEU A 298 -13.07 33.49 28.69
N PHE A 299 -13.44 32.20 28.66
CA PHE A 299 -14.83 31.76 28.77
C PHE A 299 -15.30 31.83 30.23
N LYS A 300 -15.64 33.02 30.70
CA LYS A 300 -16.45 33.17 31.91
C LYS A 300 -17.92 33.10 31.49
N PRO A 301 -18.70 32.10 31.93
CA PRO A 301 -20.13 32.08 31.63
C PRO A 301 -20.78 33.36 32.18
N THR A 302 -21.65 33.96 31.38
CA THR A 302 -22.43 35.14 31.78
C THR A 302 -23.23 34.77 33.03
N LYS A 303 -22.96 35.44 34.15
CA LYS A 303 -23.75 35.26 35.37
C LYS A 303 -25.19 35.60 35.05
N HIS A 304 -26.07 34.61 35.04
CA HIS A 304 -27.51 34.85 34.94
C HIS A 304 -27.95 35.41 36.28
N GLU A 305 -28.61 36.56 36.27
CA GLU A 305 -29.28 37.10 37.45
C GLU A 305 -30.48 36.20 37.69
N SER A 306 -30.45 35.43 38.79
CA SER A 306 -31.53 34.53 39.14
C SER A 306 -32.81 35.35 39.35
N THR A 307 -33.81 35.14 38.50
CA THR A 307 -35.12 35.76 38.71
C THR A 307 -35.82 35.09 39.89
N GLU A 308 -36.74 35.79 40.56
CA GLU A 308 -37.48 35.22 41.71
C GLU A 308 -38.25 33.95 41.33
N GLU A 309 -38.63 33.83 40.05
CA GLU A 309 -39.27 32.65 39.47
C GLU A 309 -38.32 31.44 39.41
N ASP A 310 -37.05 31.65 39.05
CA ASP A 310 -36.03 30.59 39.05
C ASP A 310 -35.80 30.05 40.46
N VAL A 311 -35.82 30.92 41.48
CA VAL A 311 -35.65 30.53 42.88
C VAL A 311 -36.86 29.74 43.38
N LYS A 312 -38.08 30.13 42.99
CA LYS A 312 -39.30 29.37 43.31
C LYS A 312 -39.29 28.01 42.61
N ASN A 313 -38.91 27.95 41.33
CA ASN A 313 -38.80 26.69 40.59
C ASN A 313 -37.76 25.75 41.22
N MET A 314 -36.60 26.26 41.64
CA MET A 314 -35.61 25.46 42.37
C MET A 314 -36.15 24.95 43.71
N LYS A 315 -36.91 25.76 44.46
CA LYS A 315 -37.56 25.31 45.70
C LYS A 315 -38.57 24.20 45.44
N PHE A 316 -39.42 24.33 44.42
CA PHE A 316 -40.36 23.27 44.04
C PHE A 316 -39.64 21.97 43.68
N VAL A 317 -38.53 22.05 42.92
CA VAL A 317 -37.74 20.86 42.57
C VAL A 317 -37.13 20.20 43.80
N VAL A 318 -36.64 20.97 44.77
CA VAL A 318 -36.04 20.44 46.01
C VAL A 318 -37.10 19.86 46.95
N GLU A 319 -38.27 20.48 47.04
CA GLU A 319 -39.41 19.97 47.81
C GLU A 319 -40.01 18.70 47.18
N SER A 320 -39.92 18.53 45.86
CA SER A 320 -40.36 17.32 45.16
C SER A 320 -39.45 16.10 45.38
N LEU A 321 -38.29 16.30 46.00
CA LEU A 321 -37.29 15.26 46.26
C LEU A 321 -37.33 14.73 47.71
N HIS A 322 -38.25 15.24 48.55
CA HIS A 322 -38.56 14.73 49.89
C HIS A 322 -39.93 14.01 49.89
#